data_AF-A0A4Y1QXH5-F1
#
_entry.id   AF-A0A4Y1QXH5-F1
#
_cell.length_a   1.000
_cell.length_b   1.000
_cell.length_c   1.000
_cell.angle_alpha   90.00
_cell.angle_beta   90.00
_cell.angle_gamma   90.00
#
_symmetry.space_group_name_H-M   'P 1'
#
loop_
_entity.id
_entity.type
_entity.pdbx_description
1 polymer ?
#
loop_
_entity_poly.entity_id
_entity_poly.type
_entity_poly.pdbx_seq_one_letter_code
_entity_poly.pdbx_strand_id
1 'polypeptide(L)'
;MMETKPIANPIDVKKKLGLDGELLLDVGCYQRLVGKLIYLTITRPDIAHVVSLVNQHMHAPRTTHLQAIKRILRYLKGSLGRGILMKKNGNTNIIGYSDADWAGCTVDRKSTTGYCTFVGGNLVTWKSKKQNVIARSSAEAEYRAMASLTCELIWLRSLLNDLGFIDPEPMTLFCVIKPQSISL
;
A
#
# COMPACT_ATOMS: atom_id res chain seq x y z
N MET A 1 4.70 19.76 18.19
CA MET A 1 3.97 19.21 17.02
C MET A 1 2.49 19.63 16.97
N MET A 2 1.99 20.45 17.91
CA MET A 2 0.58 20.88 17.96
C MET A 2 0.22 21.99 16.95
N GLU A 3 1.17 22.78 16.45
CA GLU A 3 0.91 23.92 15.54
C GLU A 3 1.26 23.69 14.05
N THR A 4 1.18 22.46 13.55
CA THR A 4 1.41 22.20 12.12
C THR A 4 0.11 22.19 11.31
N LYS A 5 0.07 22.94 10.20
CA LYS A 5 -1.07 22.94 9.26
C LYS A 5 -1.25 21.55 8.62
N PRO A 6 -2.48 21.03 8.55
CA PRO A 6 -2.75 19.75 7.89
C PRO A 6 -2.51 19.84 6.38
N ILE A 7 -2.23 18.70 5.75
CA ILE A 7 -2.02 18.59 4.30
C ILE A 7 -3.02 17.58 3.74
N ALA A 8 -3.52 17.80 2.53
CA ALA A 8 -4.53 16.95 1.89
C ALA A 8 -3.97 15.61 1.36
N ASN A 9 -2.68 15.54 1.01
CA ASN A 9 -2.07 14.35 0.40
C ASN A 9 -0.87 13.83 1.21
N PRO A 10 -0.80 12.51 1.48
CA PRO A 10 0.25 11.91 2.30
C PRO A 10 1.63 11.88 1.61
N ILE A 11 1.66 11.90 0.28
CA ILE A 11 2.88 11.95 -0.53
C ILE A 11 2.81 13.07 -1.56
N ASP A 12 3.97 13.51 -2.03
CA ASP A 12 4.09 14.33 -3.23
C ASP A 12 4.30 13.41 -4.44
N VAL A 13 3.30 13.29 -5.31
CA VAL A 13 3.33 12.36 -6.45
C VAL A 13 4.49 12.66 -7.41
N LYS A 14 4.98 13.91 -7.42
CA LYS A 14 6.10 14.33 -8.27
C LYS A 14 7.48 14.03 -7.66
N LYS A 15 7.57 13.81 -6.34
CA LYS A 15 8.85 13.64 -5.64
C LYS A 15 9.09 12.17 -5.33
N LYS A 16 9.80 11.47 -6.21
CA LYS A 16 10.26 10.11 -5.93
C LYS A 16 11.28 10.13 -4.79
N LEU A 17 11.09 9.27 -3.80
CA LEU A 17 12.01 9.12 -2.68
C LEU A 17 13.27 8.40 -3.18
N GLY A 18 14.33 9.18 -3.42
CA GLY A 18 15.64 8.70 -3.81
C GLY A 18 16.66 8.85 -2.69
N LEU A 19 17.94 8.67 -3.05
CA LEU A 19 19.08 8.81 -2.14
C LEU A 19 19.52 10.28 -2.01
N ASP A 20 18.58 11.21 -1.91
CA ASP A 20 18.88 12.65 -1.82
C ASP A 20 18.97 13.09 -0.36
N GLY A 21 19.84 14.08 -0.09
CA GLY A 21 20.04 14.67 1.24
C GLY A 21 21.01 13.88 2.12
N GLU A 22 21.22 14.41 3.33
CA GLU A 22 22.18 13.89 4.31
C GLU A 22 21.64 12.70 5.10
N LEU A 23 22.54 11.81 5.53
CA LEU A 23 22.21 10.70 6.43
C LEU A 23 21.77 11.25 7.79
N LEU A 24 20.75 10.61 8.36
CA LEU A 24 20.29 10.92 9.71
C LEU A 24 21.24 10.35 10.74
N LEU A 25 21.66 11.19 11.69
CA LEU A 25 22.46 10.80 12.85
C LEU A 25 21.69 9.83 13.76
N ASP A 26 20.41 10.09 14.00
CA ASP A 26 19.54 9.24 14.82
C ASP A 26 18.62 8.37 13.95
N VAL A 27 19.14 7.19 13.61
CA VAL A 27 18.41 6.15 12.87
C VAL A 27 17.27 5.57 13.71
N GLY A 28 17.44 5.49 15.04
CA GLY A 28 16.47 4.87 15.94
C GLY A 28 15.15 5.64 16.02
N CYS A 29 15.22 6.98 16.03
CA CYS A 29 14.02 7.82 15.97
C CYS A 29 13.23 7.61 14.68
N TYR A 30 13.91 7.51 13.54
CA TYR A 30 13.28 7.22 12.26
C TYR A 30 12.57 5.86 12.29
N GLN A 31 13.27 4.80 12.70
CA GLN A 31 12.71 3.44 12.76
C GLN A 31 11.49 3.34 13.68
N ARG A 32 11.54 4.01 14.84
CA ARG A 32 10.42 4.04 15.78
C ARG A 32 9.19 4.74 15.18
N LEU A 33 9.37 5.83 14.44
CA LEU A 33 8.27 6.52 13.77
C LEU A 33 7.67 5.67 12.65
N VAL A 34 8.53 5.04 11.82
CA VAL A 34 8.06 4.14 10.76
C VAL A 34 7.31 2.95 11.35
N GLY A 35 7.80 2.34 12.44
CA GLY A 35 7.11 1.24 13.12
C GLY A 35 5.69 1.62 13.57
N LYS A 36 5.52 2.81 14.15
CA LYS A 36 4.19 3.33 14.51
C LYS A 36 3.30 3.55 13.29
N LEU A 37 3.87 4.05 12.19
CA LEU A 37 3.13 4.23 10.94
C LEU A 37 2.73 2.89 10.31
N ILE A 38 3.59 1.87 10.36
CA ILE A 38 3.27 0.51 9.89
C ILE A 38 2.07 -0.02 10.65
N TYR A 39 2.06 0.11 11.99
CA TYR A 39 0.92 -0.29 12.80
C TYR A 39 -0.37 0.45 12.41
N LEU A 40 -0.29 1.76 12.16
CA LEU A 40 -1.44 2.55 11.71
C LEU A 40 -2.01 2.08 10.36
N THR A 41 -1.20 1.46 9.48
CA THR A 41 -1.70 0.98 8.18
C THR A 41 -2.78 -0.10 8.32
N ILE A 42 -2.91 -0.76 9.49
CA ILE A 42 -3.97 -1.74 9.81
C ILE A 42 -5.36 -1.10 9.84
N THR A 43 -5.47 0.21 10.10
CA THR A 43 -6.77 0.93 10.11
C THR A 43 -6.83 2.05 9.07
N ARG A 44 -5.70 2.36 8.43
CA ARG A 44 -5.53 3.46 7.47
C ARG A 44 -4.93 2.96 6.16
N PRO A 45 -5.73 2.30 5.29
CA PRO A 45 -5.26 1.81 3.99
C PRO A 45 -4.73 2.92 3.08
N ASP A 46 -5.26 4.14 3.23
CA ASP A 46 -4.91 5.33 2.47
C ASP A 46 -3.45 5.76 2.61
N ILE A 47 -2.76 5.39 3.71
CA ILE A 47 -1.33 5.67 3.89
C ILE A 47 -0.43 4.48 3.57
N ALA A 48 -0.99 3.29 3.30
CA ALA A 48 -0.23 2.04 3.20
C ALA A 48 0.89 2.11 2.15
N HIS A 49 0.61 2.71 0.99
CA HIS A 49 1.60 2.90 -0.07
C HIS A 49 2.77 3.79 0.37
N VAL A 50 2.47 4.95 0.95
CA VAL A 50 3.50 5.92 1.36
C VAL A 50 4.34 5.39 2.51
N VAL A 51 3.72 4.66 3.44
CA VAL A 51 4.43 3.97 4.52
C VAL A 51 5.36 2.89 3.98
N SER A 52 4.94 2.14 2.96
CA SER A 52 5.77 1.15 2.28
C SER A 52 7.03 1.77 1.66
N LEU A 53 6.94 2.98 1.11
CA LEU A 53 8.08 3.70 0.54
C LEU A 53 9.10 4.14 1.60
N VAL A 54 8.64 4.75 2.71
CA VAL A 54 9.55 5.17 3.78
C VAL A 54 10.18 3.97 4.52
N ASN A 55 9.46 2.84 4.61
CA ASN A 55 9.97 1.61 5.20
C ASN A 55 11.17 0.99 4.44
N GLN A 56 11.36 1.33 3.17
CA GLN A 56 12.51 0.84 2.40
C GLN A 56 13.85 1.42 2.87
N HIS A 57 13.82 2.51 3.64
CA HIS A 57 15.00 3.27 4.03
C HIS A 57 15.35 3.14 5.52
N MET A 58 14.95 2.04 6.16
CA MET A 58 15.16 1.80 7.60
C MET A 58 16.63 1.64 8.01
N HIS A 59 17.50 1.18 7.10
CA HIS A 59 18.93 0.97 7.39
C HIS A 59 19.76 2.26 7.31
N ALA A 60 19.47 3.12 6.33
CA ALA A 60 20.21 4.35 6.08
C ALA A 60 19.23 5.49 5.75
N PRO A 61 18.44 5.97 6.73
CA PRO A 61 17.49 7.03 6.50
C PRO A 61 18.19 8.37 6.24
N ARG A 62 17.57 9.23 5.42
CA ARG A 62 18.06 10.56 5.06
C ARG A 62 17.07 11.65 5.43
N THR A 63 17.53 12.89 5.45
CA THR A 63 16.70 14.07 5.79
C THR A 63 15.42 14.16 4.94
N THR A 64 15.49 13.79 3.67
CA THR A 64 14.35 13.71 2.74
C THR A 64 13.31 12.66 3.16
N HIS A 65 13.75 11.50 3.65
CA HIS A 65 12.87 10.46 4.17
C HIS A 65 12.15 10.93 5.44
N LEU A 66 12.85 11.64 6.33
CA LEU A 66 12.22 12.21 7.52
C LEU A 66 11.21 13.30 7.17
N GLN A 67 11.47 14.12 6.14
CA GLN A 67 10.50 15.08 5.63
C GLN A 67 9.22 14.39 5.12
N ALA A 68 9.35 13.23 4.46
CA ALA A 68 8.21 12.44 4.03
C ALA A 68 7.39 11.94 5.22
N ILE A 69 8.02 11.40 6.27
CA ILE A 69 7.33 11.02 7.52
C ILE A 69 6.58 12.21 8.12
N LYS A 70 7.21 13.39 8.20
CA LYS A 70 6.56 14.61 8.70
C LYS A 70 5.35 15.02 7.84
N ARG A 71 5.36 14.76 6.53
CA ARG A 71 4.20 14.98 5.66
C ARG A 71 3.06 14.00 5.96
N ILE A 72 3.36 12.70 6.12
CA ILE A 72 2.37 11.68 6.53
C ILE A 72 1.70 12.09 7.84
N LEU A 73 2.47 12.52 8.84
CA LEU A 73 1.93 12.94 10.13
C LEU A 73 1.02 14.18 10.02
N ARG A 74 1.35 15.15 9.15
CA ARG A 74 0.48 16.31 8.87
C ARG A 74 -0.82 15.90 8.18
N TYR A 75 -0.77 14.90 7.30
CA TYR A 75 -1.96 14.34 6.66
C TYR A 75 -2.87 13.61 7.66
N LEU A 76 -2.28 12.80 8.54
CA LEU A 76 -3.03 12.10 9.60
C LEU A 76 -3.71 13.07 10.56
N LYS A 77 -3.05 14.18 10.91
CA LYS A 77 -3.64 15.24 11.73
C LYS A 77 -4.91 15.83 11.11
N GLY A 78 -4.95 15.98 9.79
CA GLY A 78 -6.13 16.48 9.08
C GLY A 78 -7.26 15.46 8.92
N SER A 79 -7.05 14.20 9.31
CA SER A 79 -7.95 13.09 9.03
C SER A 79 -8.15 12.17 10.24
N LEU A 80 -8.11 12.71 11.45
CA LEU A 80 -8.20 11.95 12.71
C LEU A 80 -9.50 11.14 12.84
N GLY A 81 -10.62 11.63 12.30
CA GLY A 81 -11.91 10.94 12.33
C GLY A 81 -12.15 9.97 11.16
N ARG A 82 -11.19 9.78 10.25
CA ARG A 82 -11.35 8.91 9.07
C ARG A 82 -10.92 7.49 9.41
N GLY A 83 -11.79 6.53 9.16
CA GLY A 83 -11.55 5.11 9.37
C GLY A 83 -12.25 4.23 8.33
N ILE A 84 -12.25 2.93 8.58
CA ILE A 84 -12.89 1.94 7.72
C ILE A 84 -14.34 1.75 8.19
N LEU A 85 -15.29 1.91 7.28
CA LEU A 85 -16.70 1.68 7.54
C LEU A 85 -17.06 0.24 7.17
N MET A 86 -17.49 -0.54 8.16
CA MET A 86 -18.08 -1.87 7.94
C MET A 86 -19.59 -1.76 8.05
N LYS A 87 -20.32 -2.29 7.06
CA LYS A 87 -21.78 -2.33 7.05
C LYS A 87 -22.30 -3.68 6.56
N LYS A 88 -23.48 -4.05 7.03
CA LYS A 88 -24.18 -5.24 6.56
C LYS A 88 -24.80 -4.94 5.19
N ASN A 89 -24.18 -5.43 4.11
CA ASN A 89 -24.65 -5.21 2.74
C ASN A 89 -25.56 -6.33 2.20
N GLY A 90 -25.79 -7.39 2.98
CA GLY A 90 -26.70 -8.48 2.61
C GLY A 90 -26.11 -9.50 1.61
N ASN A 91 -24.81 -9.45 1.34
CA ASN A 91 -24.09 -10.42 0.52
C ASN A 91 -22.74 -10.77 1.17
N THR A 92 -22.15 -11.88 0.73
CA THR A 92 -20.85 -12.40 1.22
C THR A 92 -19.76 -12.40 0.16
N ASN A 93 -20.05 -11.85 -1.02
CA ASN A 93 -19.20 -11.87 -2.19
C ASN A 93 -17.80 -11.36 -1.87
N ILE A 94 -16.81 -12.12 -2.32
CA ILE A 94 -15.39 -11.81 -2.15
C ILE A 94 -14.87 -11.22 -3.46
N ILE A 95 -14.38 -9.99 -3.39
CA ILE A 95 -13.88 -9.24 -4.55
C ILE A 95 -12.47 -8.74 -4.25
N GLY A 96 -11.51 -9.01 -5.14
CA GLY A 96 -10.16 -8.51 -5.07
C GLY A 96 -9.87 -7.49 -6.18
N TYR A 97 -9.09 -6.46 -5.87
CA TYR A 97 -8.52 -5.52 -6.83
C TYR A 97 -7.00 -5.54 -6.73
N SER A 98 -6.31 -5.65 -7.87
CA SER A 98 -4.85 -5.51 -7.96
C SER A 98 -4.45 -4.38 -8.90
N ASP A 99 -3.35 -3.71 -8.55
CA ASP A 99 -2.67 -2.70 -9.38
C ASP A 99 -1.16 -2.88 -9.22
N ALA A 100 -0.40 -2.66 -10.30
CA ALA A 100 1.04 -2.56 -10.24
C ALA A 100 1.53 -1.18 -10.70
N ASP A 101 2.55 -0.68 -10.01
CA ASP A 101 3.35 0.47 -10.47
C ASP A 101 4.67 -0.06 -11.02
N TRP A 102 4.78 -0.16 -12.35
CA TRP A 102 5.95 -0.71 -13.02
C TRP A 102 7.14 0.25 -12.97
N ALA A 103 8.29 -0.28 -12.53
CA ALA A 103 9.54 0.49 -12.41
C ALA A 103 9.39 1.83 -11.63
N GLY A 104 8.44 1.86 -10.69
CA GLY A 104 8.10 3.04 -9.90
C GLY A 104 9.27 3.54 -9.04
N CYS A 105 10.06 2.61 -8.49
CA CYS A 105 11.24 2.92 -7.70
C CYS A 105 12.40 3.41 -8.60
N THR A 106 12.88 4.63 -8.37
CA THR A 106 14.00 5.20 -9.13
C THR A 106 15.35 4.56 -8.82
N VAL A 107 15.49 3.92 -7.67
CA VAL A 107 16.77 3.37 -7.20
C VAL A 107 17.05 2.01 -7.83
N ASP A 108 16.08 1.10 -7.81
CA ASP A 108 16.27 -0.30 -8.25
C ASP A 108 15.35 -0.71 -9.41
N ARG A 109 14.52 0.22 -9.92
CA ARG A 109 13.54 -0.02 -11.00
C ARG A 109 12.59 -1.18 -10.71
N LYS A 110 12.43 -1.58 -9.45
CA LYS A 110 11.47 -2.61 -9.07
C LYS A 110 10.06 -2.02 -9.04
N SER A 111 9.11 -2.84 -9.45
CA SER A 111 7.69 -2.48 -9.44
C SER A 111 7.12 -2.54 -8.02
N THR A 112 6.02 -1.84 -7.77
CA THR A 112 5.26 -1.96 -6.52
C THR A 112 3.93 -2.64 -6.80
N THR A 113 3.63 -3.70 -6.08
CA THR A 113 2.31 -4.37 -6.10
C THR A 113 1.42 -3.72 -5.05
N GLY A 114 0.23 -3.31 -5.47
CA GLY A 114 -0.88 -2.93 -4.60
C GLY A 114 -2.04 -3.90 -4.76
N TYR A 115 -2.71 -4.25 -3.66
CA TYR A 115 -3.99 -4.93 -3.73
C TYR A 115 -4.90 -4.56 -2.56
N CYS A 116 -6.20 -4.78 -2.75
CA CYS A 116 -7.19 -4.78 -1.68
C CYS A 116 -8.28 -5.82 -1.93
N THR A 117 -8.86 -6.35 -0.86
CA THR A 117 -9.94 -7.34 -0.89
C THR A 117 -11.15 -6.82 -0.14
N PHE A 118 -12.32 -7.16 -0.66
CA PHE A 118 -13.61 -6.84 -0.11
C PHE A 118 -14.40 -8.11 0.16
N VAL A 119 -15.07 -8.16 1.30
CA VAL A 119 -16.01 -9.23 1.67
C VAL A 119 -17.36 -8.60 1.94
N GLY A 120 -18.36 -9.01 1.19
CA GLY A 120 -19.70 -8.46 1.30
C GLY A 120 -19.73 -6.94 1.14
N GLY A 121 -18.89 -6.38 0.26
CA GLY A 121 -18.74 -4.93 0.04
C GLY A 121 -17.94 -4.17 1.10
N ASN A 122 -17.33 -4.85 2.08
CA ASN A 122 -16.49 -4.23 3.12
C ASN A 122 -15.01 -4.50 2.87
N LEU A 123 -14.15 -3.50 3.01
CA LEU A 123 -12.70 -3.64 2.81
C LEU A 123 -12.08 -4.45 3.98
N VAL A 124 -11.53 -5.64 3.72
CA VAL A 124 -11.01 -6.52 4.78
C VAL A 124 -9.49 -6.59 4.78
N THR A 125 -8.85 -6.72 3.61
CA THR A 125 -7.38 -6.74 3.53
C THR A 125 -6.86 -5.82 2.44
N TRP A 126 -5.64 -5.30 2.64
CA TRP A 126 -4.95 -4.46 1.66
C TRP A 126 -3.45 -4.53 1.88
N LYS A 127 -2.69 -4.25 0.82
CA LYS A 127 -1.24 -4.26 0.87
C LYS A 127 -0.65 -3.38 -0.21
N SER A 128 0.49 -2.77 0.10
CA SER A 128 1.37 -2.16 -0.89
C SER A 128 2.80 -2.59 -0.62
N LYS A 129 3.42 -3.30 -1.56
CA LYS A 129 4.72 -3.92 -1.39
C LYS A 129 5.56 -3.83 -2.65
N LYS A 130 6.82 -3.42 -2.50
CA LYS A 130 7.81 -3.49 -3.58
C LYS A 130 8.07 -4.95 -3.97
N GLN A 131 8.04 -5.25 -5.26
CA GLN A 131 8.34 -6.58 -5.79
C GLN A 131 9.81 -6.94 -5.54
N ASN A 132 10.09 -8.22 -5.30
CA ASN A 132 11.46 -8.67 -5.04
C ASN A 132 12.33 -8.66 -6.30
N VAL A 133 11.71 -8.88 -7.47
CA VAL A 133 12.35 -9.02 -8.78
C VAL A 133 11.95 -7.83 -9.66
N ILE A 134 12.84 -7.46 -10.58
CA ILE A 134 12.56 -6.44 -11.59
C ILE A 134 11.70 -7.06 -12.69
N ALA A 135 10.51 -6.49 -12.92
CA ALA A 135 9.65 -6.88 -14.03
C ALA A 135 10.15 -6.27 -15.34
N ARG A 136 10.18 -7.06 -16.41
CA ARG A 136 10.63 -6.65 -17.75
C ARG A 136 9.54 -5.92 -18.53
N SER A 137 8.28 -6.03 -18.11
CA SER A 137 7.15 -5.28 -18.68
C SER A 137 6.12 -4.90 -17.60
N SER A 138 5.24 -3.95 -17.92
CA SER A 138 4.09 -3.63 -17.07
C SER A 138 3.17 -4.84 -16.91
N ALA A 139 2.90 -5.58 -17.99
CA ALA A 139 2.10 -6.79 -17.95
C ALA A 139 2.67 -7.81 -16.95
N GLU A 140 3.98 -8.04 -16.96
CA GLU A 140 4.63 -8.96 -16.02
C GLU A 140 4.53 -8.47 -14.56
N ALA A 141 4.57 -7.16 -14.34
CA ALA A 141 4.35 -6.58 -13.01
C ALA A 141 2.91 -6.77 -12.53
N GLU A 142 1.92 -6.58 -13.42
CA GLU A 142 0.50 -6.82 -13.15
C GLU A 142 0.22 -8.29 -12.87
N TYR A 143 0.77 -9.22 -13.66
CA TYR A 143 0.63 -10.66 -13.40
C TYR A 143 1.16 -11.07 -12.02
N ARG A 144 2.26 -10.47 -11.57
CA ARG A 144 2.76 -10.69 -10.20
C ARG A 144 1.85 -10.12 -9.13
N ALA A 145 1.22 -8.97 -9.40
CA ALA A 145 0.22 -8.39 -8.50
C ALA A 145 -1.01 -9.29 -8.40
N MET A 146 -1.53 -9.78 -9.52
CA MET A 146 -2.63 -10.75 -9.57
C MET A 146 -2.27 -12.03 -8.82
N ALA A 147 -1.09 -12.62 -9.05
CA ALA A 147 -0.66 -13.82 -8.35
C ALA A 147 -0.64 -13.63 -6.82
N SER A 148 -0.16 -12.46 -6.36
CA SER A 148 -0.15 -12.14 -4.92
C SER A 148 -1.55 -12.00 -4.34
N LEU A 149 -2.46 -11.36 -5.08
CA LEU A 149 -3.87 -11.20 -4.71
C LEU A 149 -4.60 -12.55 -4.71
N THR A 150 -4.35 -13.43 -5.68
CA THR A 150 -4.95 -14.76 -5.72
C THR A 150 -4.60 -15.59 -4.49
N CYS A 151 -3.34 -15.56 -4.05
CA CYS A 151 -2.93 -16.22 -2.80
C CYS A 151 -3.70 -15.67 -1.58
N GLU A 152 -3.88 -14.35 -1.52
CA GLU A 152 -4.65 -13.71 -0.45
C GLU A 152 -6.13 -14.12 -0.48
N LEU A 153 -6.75 -14.16 -1.66
CA LEU A 153 -8.14 -14.58 -1.83
C LEU A 153 -8.35 -16.04 -1.42
N ILE A 154 -7.44 -16.94 -1.79
CA ILE A 154 -7.49 -18.35 -1.39
C ILE A 154 -7.38 -18.46 0.14
N TRP A 155 -6.43 -17.74 0.75
CA TRP A 155 -6.28 -17.72 2.20
C TRP A 155 -7.53 -17.19 2.91
N LEU A 156 -8.09 -16.09 2.41
CA LEU A 156 -9.30 -15.47 2.96
C LEU A 156 -10.50 -16.40 2.86
N ARG A 157 -10.67 -17.10 1.72
CA ARG A 157 -11.74 -18.10 1.56
C ARG A 157 -11.60 -19.24 2.54
N SER A 158 -10.38 -19.75 2.74
CA SER A 158 -10.12 -20.79 3.75
C SER A 158 -10.50 -20.31 5.14
N LEU A 159 -10.09 -19.10 5.51
CA LEU A 159 -10.42 -18.52 6.81
C LEU A 159 -11.94 -18.36 7.01
N LEU A 160 -12.66 -17.90 5.98
CA LEU A 160 -14.11 -17.77 6.05
C LEU A 160 -14.80 -19.13 6.21
N ASN A 161 -14.34 -20.15 5.49
CA ASN A 161 -14.84 -21.52 5.65
C ASN A 161 -14.62 -22.04 7.07
N ASP A 162 -13.43 -21.83 7.65
CA ASP A 162 -13.11 -22.24 9.02
C ASP A 162 -13.98 -21.53 10.07
N LEU A 163 -14.42 -20.30 9.77
CA LEU A 163 -15.36 -19.53 10.59
C LEU A 163 -16.84 -19.91 10.36
N GLY A 164 -17.12 -20.89 9.49
CA GLY A 164 -18.47 -21.38 9.18
C GLY A 164 -19.20 -20.62 8.07
N PHE A 165 -18.52 -19.69 7.38
CA PHE A 165 -19.06 -18.99 6.22
C PHE A 165 -18.71 -19.74 4.94
N ILE A 166 -19.61 -20.65 4.54
CA ILE A 166 -19.46 -21.42 3.30
C ILE A 166 -20.11 -20.63 2.17
N ASP A 167 -19.29 -19.96 1.36
CA ASP A 167 -19.77 -19.27 0.15
C ASP A 167 -19.47 -20.14 -1.10
N PRO A 168 -20.51 -20.65 -1.78
CA PRO A 168 -20.34 -21.39 -3.03
C PRO A 168 -19.99 -20.49 -4.22
N GLU A 169 -20.17 -19.17 -4.12
CA GLU A 169 -19.92 -18.26 -5.24
C GLU A 169 -18.43 -18.17 -5.61
N PRO A 170 -18.12 -17.96 -6.89
CA PRO A 170 -16.75 -17.70 -7.33
C PRO A 170 -16.26 -16.34 -6.84
N MET A 171 -15.00 -16.28 -6.42
CA MET A 171 -14.35 -15.01 -6.06
C MET A 171 -14.03 -14.22 -7.33
N THR A 172 -14.28 -12.92 -7.32
CA THR A 172 -13.98 -12.04 -8.46
C THR A 172 -12.66 -11.32 -8.25
N LEU A 173 -11.78 -11.33 -9.27
CA LEU A 173 -10.53 -10.59 -9.26
C LEU A 173 -10.53 -9.57 -10.40
N PHE A 174 -10.31 -8.31 -10.07
CA PHE A 174 -10.11 -7.23 -11.03
C PHE A 174 -8.64 -6.80 -11.03
N CYS A 175 -8.06 -6.67 -12.23
CA CYS A 175 -6.73 -6.11 -12.42
C CYS A 175 -6.83 -4.83 -13.24
N VAL A 176 -6.24 -3.75 -12.75
CA VAL A 176 -6.18 -2.49 -13.51
C VAL A 176 -5.00 -2.54 -14.46
N ILE A 177 -5.24 -2.93 -15.70
CA ILE A 177 -4.21 -2.90 -16.74
C ILE A 177 -4.10 -1.45 -17.25
N LYS A 178 -2.97 -0.79 -17.00
CA LYS A 178 -2.67 0.50 -17.64
C LYS A 178 -2.15 0.23 -19.06
N PRO A 179 -2.85 0.67 -20.12
CA PRO A 179 -2.32 0.57 -21.47
C PRO A 179 -1.07 1.44 -21.57
N GLN A 180 0.07 0.84 -21.91
CA GLN A 180 1.24 1.61 -22.32
C GLN A 180 0.96 2.14 -23.72
N SER A 181 0.96 3.45 -23.91
CA SER A 181 1.11 4.05 -25.22
C SER A 181 2.43 3.56 -25.80
N ILE A 182 2.35 2.63 -26.75
CA ILE A 182 3.46 2.24 -27.60
C ILE A 182 3.77 3.46 -28.46
N SER A 183 4.70 4.29 -28.03
CA SER A 183 5.38 5.22 -28.94
C SER A 183 6.40 4.38 -29.69
N LEU A 184 6.05 3.98 -30.91
CA LEU A 184 7.01 3.56 -31.94
C LEU A 184 7.90 4.74 -32.32
#